data_AF-B8RIP0-F1
#
_entry.id   AF-B8RIP0-F1
#
_cell.length_a   1.000
_cell.length_b   1.000
_cell.length_c   1.000
_cell.angle_alpha   90.00
_cell.angle_beta   90.00
_cell.angle_gamma   90.00
#
_symmetry.space_group_name_H-M   'P 1'
#
loop_
_entity.id
_entity.type
_entity.pdbx_description
1 polymer ?
#
loop_
_entity_poly.entity_id
_entity_poly.type
_entity_poly.pdbx_seq_one_letter_code
_entity_poly.pdbx_strand_id
1 'polypeptide(L)'
;ARGLKKHLKRLNAPRHWMLDKLGGAFAPKPSPGPHKGRECLPLVVLLRNRLKYALTYREVIAIVMQRLISVDGKVRTDKCYPAGFM
;
A
#
# COMPACT_ATOMS: atom_id res chain seq x y z
N ALA A 1 12.87 15.20 -20.12
CA ALA A 1 12.84 13.74 -20.31
C ALA A 1 11.64 13.13 -19.58
N ARG A 2 10.86 12.24 -20.21
CA ARG A 2 9.64 11.64 -19.61
C ARG A 2 9.99 10.35 -18.84
N GLY A 3 10.34 10.48 -17.56
CA GLY A 3 10.69 9.35 -16.68
C GLY A 3 9.50 8.63 -16.03
N LEU A 4 9.79 7.66 -15.16
CA LEU A 4 8.78 6.90 -14.41
C LEU A 4 7.94 7.80 -13.50
N LYS A 5 6.61 7.70 -13.60
CA LYS A 5 5.67 8.43 -12.76
C LYS A 5 5.74 7.90 -11.32
N LYS A 6 5.98 8.75 -10.32
CA LYS A 6 6.03 8.36 -8.90
C LYS A 6 4.65 8.30 -8.21
N HIS A 7 3.64 8.91 -8.81
CA HIS A 7 2.32 9.06 -8.20
C HIS A 7 1.25 8.19 -8.87
N LEU A 8 0.28 7.75 -8.09
CA LEU A 8 -0.93 7.08 -8.55
C LEU A 8 -2.15 7.91 -8.12
N LYS A 9 -2.95 8.37 -9.08
CA LYS A 9 -4.22 9.04 -8.80
C LYS A 9 -5.22 8.01 -8.27
N ARG A 10 -6.01 8.38 -7.26
CA ARG A 10 -6.94 7.47 -6.59
C ARG A 10 -8.01 6.93 -7.54
N LEU A 11 -8.49 7.76 -8.47
CA LEU A 11 -9.45 7.35 -9.51
C LEU A 11 -8.91 6.21 -10.39
N ASN A 12 -7.59 6.10 -10.54
CA ASN A 12 -6.94 5.07 -11.33
C ASN A 12 -6.42 3.89 -10.47
N ALA A 13 -6.71 3.89 -9.17
CA ALA A 13 -6.33 2.79 -8.30
C ALA A 13 -7.13 1.53 -8.69
N PRO A 14 -6.56 0.33 -8.52
CA PRO A 14 -7.28 -0.91 -8.74
C PRO A 14 -8.58 -0.99 -7.93
N ARG A 15 -9.69 -1.36 -8.57
CA ARG A 15 -11.03 -1.39 -7.95
C ARG A 15 -11.12 -2.32 -6.75
N HIS A 16 -10.39 -3.45 -6.76
CA HIS A 16 -10.40 -4.42 -5.67
C HIS A 16 -9.77 -3.89 -4.38
N TRP A 17 -9.05 -2.77 -4.43
CA TRP A 17 -8.60 -2.08 -3.21
C TRP A 17 -9.75 -1.41 -2.45
N MET A 18 -10.91 -1.22 -3.11
CA MET A 18 -12.10 -0.61 -2.51
C MET A 18 -11.79 0.71 -1.80
N LEU A 19 -10.97 1.54 -2.45
CA LEU A 19 -10.69 2.89 -1.97
C LEU A 19 -11.90 3.78 -2.29
N ASP A 20 -12.25 4.58 -1.31
CA ASP A 20 -13.28 5.60 -1.44
C ASP A 20 -12.86 6.67 -2.45
N LYS A 21 -13.81 7.24 -3.20
CA LYS A 21 -13.51 8.24 -4.23
C LYS A 21 -13.06 9.59 -3.62
N LEU A 22 -13.58 9.95 -2.44
CA LEU A 22 -13.48 11.31 -1.88
C LEU A 22 -12.39 11.49 -0.80
N GLY A 23 -11.80 10.42 -0.24
CA GLY A 23 -10.83 10.47 0.86
C GLY A 23 -9.42 10.93 0.47
N GLY A 24 -9.30 11.77 -0.56
CA GLY A 24 -8.09 12.41 -1.03
C GLY A 24 -7.75 12.16 -2.51
N ALA A 25 -6.83 12.94 -3.08
CA ALA A 25 -6.56 12.90 -4.52
C ALA A 25 -5.70 11.70 -5.00
N PHE A 26 -4.90 11.10 -4.10
CA PHE A 26 -3.90 10.09 -4.44
C PHE A 26 -4.15 8.77 -3.71
N ALA A 27 -3.75 7.67 -4.35
CA ALA A 27 -3.68 6.35 -3.74
C ALA A 27 -2.20 5.98 -3.47
N PRO A 28 -1.93 5.10 -2.49
CA PRO A 28 -0.59 4.57 -2.31
C PRO A 28 -0.15 3.86 -3.59
N LYS A 29 0.92 4.33 -4.21
CA LYS A 29 1.53 3.63 -5.33
C LYS A 29 2.36 2.45 -4.77
N PRO A 30 2.13 1.21 -5.22
CA PRO A 30 2.93 0.07 -4.79
C PRO A 30 4.38 0.29 -5.19
N SER A 31 5.29 -0.04 -4.29
CA SER A 31 6.72 -0.09 -4.60
C SER A 31 7.00 -1.22 -5.59
N PRO A 32 8.06 -1.13 -6.40
CA PRO A 32 8.55 -2.28 -7.16
C PRO A 32 8.86 -3.42 -6.19
N GLY A 33 8.35 -4.61 -6.47
CA GLY A 33 8.45 -5.77 -5.58
C GLY A 33 7.94 -7.04 -6.26
N PRO A 34 7.61 -8.09 -5.49
CA PRO A 34 7.33 -9.42 -6.05
C PRO A 34 6.08 -9.48 -6.93
N HIS A 35 5.06 -8.67 -6.62
CA HIS A 35 3.79 -8.71 -7.34
C HIS A 35 3.58 -7.48 -8.22
N LYS A 36 2.84 -7.65 -9.33
CA LYS A 36 2.49 -6.56 -10.24
C LYS A 36 1.61 -5.53 -9.54
N GLY A 37 1.78 -4.25 -9.85
CA GLY A 37 1.08 -3.15 -9.16
C GLY A 37 -0.45 -3.16 -9.25
N ARG A 38 -1.04 -3.91 -10.19
CA ARG A 38 -2.50 -4.11 -10.29
C ARG A 38 -2.99 -5.42 -9.64
N GLU A 39 -2.10 -6.36 -9.36
CA GLU A 39 -2.41 -7.70 -8.81
C GLU A 39 -1.94 -7.81 -7.35
N CYS A 40 -1.58 -6.69 -6.72
CA CYS A 40 -1.15 -6.63 -5.33
C CYS A 40 -2.12 -5.81 -4.47
N LEU A 41 -1.94 -5.87 -3.16
CA LEU A 41 -2.51 -5.00 -2.15
C LEU A 41 -1.35 -4.38 -1.33
N PRO A 42 -1.13 -3.06 -1.39
CA PRO A 42 -0.08 -2.41 -0.60
C PRO A 42 -0.32 -2.57 0.91
N LEU A 43 0.74 -2.72 1.70
CA LEU A 43 0.63 -2.83 3.17
C LEU A 43 -0.17 -1.70 3.81
N VAL A 44 -0.05 -0.46 3.31
CA VAL A 44 -0.89 0.67 3.75
C VAL A 44 -2.39 0.38 3.63
N VAL A 45 -2.82 -0.21 2.51
CA VAL A 45 -4.24 -0.50 2.27
C VAL A 45 -4.68 -1.65 3.18
N LEU A 46 -3.83 -2.66 3.37
CA LEU A 46 -4.12 -3.78 4.26
C LEU A 46 -4.31 -3.31 5.72
N LEU A 47 -3.35 -2.58 6.26
CA LEU A 47 -3.36 -2.14 7.67
C LEU A 47 -4.47 -1.13 7.97
N ARG A 48 -4.72 -0.20 7.04
CA ARG A 48 -5.70 0.88 7.25
C ARG A 48 -7.12 0.49 6.85
N ASN A 49 -7.30 -0.03 5.63
CA ASN A 49 -8.63 -0.22 5.03
C ASN A 49 -9.20 -1.64 5.22
N ARG A 50 -8.38 -2.64 5.53
CA ARG A 50 -8.86 -4.02 5.74
C ARG A 50 -8.84 -4.40 7.22
N LEU A 51 -7.67 -4.35 7.85
CA LEU A 51 -7.49 -4.76 9.25
C LEU A 51 -7.87 -3.66 10.25
N LYS A 52 -7.91 -2.40 9.81
CA LYS A 52 -8.28 -1.24 10.63
C LYS A 52 -7.41 -1.03 11.88
N TYR A 53 -6.16 -1.49 11.86
CA TYR A 53 -5.17 -1.21 12.91
C TYR A 53 -4.66 0.24 12.88
N ALA A 54 -4.78 0.89 11.73
CA ALA A 54 -4.44 2.29 11.55
C ALA A 54 -5.64 3.05 10.99
N LEU A 55 -5.83 4.28 11.45
CA LEU A 55 -6.78 5.25 10.90
C LEU A 55 -6.10 6.10 9.84
N THR A 56 -4.86 6.52 10.09
CA THR A 56 -4.11 7.44 9.23
C THR A 56 -2.88 6.82 8.58
N TYR A 57 -2.35 7.48 7.55
CA TYR A 57 -1.11 7.06 6.90
C TYR A 57 0.11 7.15 7.83
N ARG A 58 0.08 8.07 8.81
CA ARG A 58 1.17 8.25 9.78
C ARG A 58 1.26 7.08 10.75
N GLU A 59 0.12 6.57 11.21
CA GLU A 59 0.07 5.39 12.07
C GLU A 59 0.61 4.15 11.36
N VAL A 60 0.28 3.96 10.08
CA VAL A 60 0.86 2.87 9.28
C VAL A 60 2.39 2.95 9.28
N ILE A 61 2.97 4.15 9.11
CA ILE A 61 4.42 4.33 9.17
C ILE A 61 4.96 3.92 10.55
N ALA A 62 4.31 4.35 11.63
CA ALA A 62 4.71 4.00 12.98
C ALA A 62 4.72 2.47 13.20
N ILE A 63 3.64 1.79 12.83
CA ILE A 63 3.50 0.33 12.99
C ILE A 63 4.57 -0.42 12.18
N VAL A 64 4.75 -0.03 10.91
CA VAL A 64 5.71 -0.68 10.01
C VAL A 64 7.15 -0.48 10.48
N MET A 65 7.47 0.67 11.08
CA MET A 65 8.80 0.97 11.61
C MET A 65 9.12 0.22 12.91
N GLN A 66 8.12 -0.27 13.65
CA GLN A 66 8.32 -1.14 14.81
C GLN A 66 8.83 -2.53 14.42
N ARG A 67 8.90 -2.88 13.12
CA ARG A 67 9.42 -4.16 12.61
C ARG A 67 8.66 -5.40 13.09
N LEU A 68 7.40 -5.22 13.50
CA LEU A 68 6.52 -6.32 13.95
C LEU A 68 5.85 -7.06 12.79
N ILE A 69 5.78 -6.42 11.61
CA ILE A 69 5.08 -6.98 10.44
C ILE A 69 6.05 -7.81 9.61
N SER A 70 5.74 -9.09 9.48
CA SER A 70 6.43 -10.05 8.61
C SER A 70 5.52 -10.47 7.47
N VAL A 71 6.05 -10.47 6.25
CA VAL A 71 5.39 -10.99 5.03
C VAL A 71 6.27 -12.10 4.48
N ASP A 72 5.71 -13.29 4.32
CA ASP A 72 6.42 -14.51 3.90
C ASP A 72 7.66 -14.81 4.76
N GLY A 73 7.54 -14.64 6.08
CA GLY A 73 8.61 -14.90 7.04
C GLY A 73 9.72 -13.83 7.08
N LYS A 74 9.64 -12.75 6.29
CA LYS A 74 10.59 -11.63 6.31
C LYS A 74 9.92 -10.35 6.79
N VAL A 75 10.58 -9.67 7.73
CA VAL A 75 10.14 -8.35 8.21
C VAL A 75 10.16 -7.33 7.07
N ARG A 76 9.06 -6.61 6.87
CA ARG A 76 8.94 -5.56 5.84
C ARG A 76 8.68 -4.21 6.48
N THR A 77 9.57 -3.26 6.19
CA THR A 77 9.47 -1.85 6.66
C THR A 77 8.95 -0.89 5.58
N ASP A 78 8.71 -1.38 4.36
CA ASP A 78 8.12 -0.57 3.31
C ASP A 78 6.59 -0.56 3.41
N LYS A 79 6.04 0.59 3.79
CA LYS A 79 4.59 0.85 3.84
C LYS A 79 3.87 0.57 2.50
N CYS A 80 4.53 0.76 1.37
CA CYS A 80 3.96 0.52 0.04
C CYS A 80 4.39 -0.83 -0.56
N TYR A 81 4.92 -1.75 0.26
CA TYR A 81 5.32 -3.07 -0.20
C TYR A 81 4.12 -3.77 -0.87
N PRO A 82 4.28 -4.27 -2.11
CA PRO A 82 3.22 -5.00 -2.79
C PRO A 82 3.14 -6.40 -2.18
N ALA A 83 2.21 -6.63 -1.26
CA ALA A 83 1.81 -7.98 -0.85
C ALA A 83 0.74 -8.46 -1.83
N GLY A 84 0.84 -9.67 -2.36
CA GLY A 84 -0.07 -10.15 -3.40
C GLY A 84 -0.44 -11.61 -3.18
N PHE A 85 -1.05 -12.19 -4.20
CA PHE A 85 -1.38 -13.60 -4.19
C PHE A 85 -0.11 -14.44 -4.39
N MET A 86 0.02 -15.45 -3.54
CA MET A 86 1.07 -16.48 -3.46
C MET A 86 1.73 -16.79 -4.81
#